data_AF-T0YU96-F1
#
_entry.id   AF-T0YU96-F1
#
_cell.length_a   1.000
_cell.length_b   1.000
_cell.length_c   1.000
_cell.angle_alpha   90.00
_cell.angle_beta   90.00
_cell.angle_gamma   90.00
#
_symmetry.space_group_name_H-M   'P 1'
#
loop_
_entity.id
_entity.type
_entity.pdbx_description
1 polymer ?
#
loop_
_entity_poly.entity_id
_entity_poly.type
_entity_poly.pdbx_seq_one_letter_code
_entity_poly.pdbx_strand_id
1 'polypeptide(L)' 'MTRGLTEADVEETALHWLRGLGWQVKYGPDLACGMPEAERSDPGYRDVILEGRLRDALARLNPELPAEALADAQRR' A
#
# COMPACT_ATOMS: atom_id res chain seq x y z
N MET A 1 10.03 -26.01 27.78
CA MET A 1 9.87 -26.04 26.31
C MET A 1 9.95 -24.61 25.82
N THR A 2 11.01 -24.24 25.11
CA THR A 2 11.12 -22.89 24.49
C THR A 2 10.42 -22.94 23.14
N ARG A 3 9.50 -22.01 22.88
CA ARG A 3 8.84 -21.88 21.56
C ARG A 3 9.89 -21.43 20.53
N GLY A 4 9.93 -22.10 19.38
CA GLY A 4 10.77 -21.71 18.25
C GLY A 4 10.24 -20.47 17.53
N LEU A 5 11.11 -19.84 16.74
CA LEU A 5 10.75 -18.72 15.87
C LEU A 5 9.72 -19.16 14.80
N THR A 6 8.67 -18.36 14.62
CA THR A 6 7.58 -18.57 13.65
C THR A 6 7.55 -17.46 12.58
N GLU A 7 6.82 -17.67 11.49
CA GLU A 7 6.60 -16.66 10.47
C GLU A 7 5.92 -15.41 11.03
N ALA A 8 5.00 -15.58 11.98
CA ALA A 8 4.34 -14.46 12.65
C ALA A 8 5.34 -13.60 13.46
N ASP A 9 6.31 -14.24 14.13
CA ASP A 9 7.34 -13.52 14.89
C ASP A 9 8.25 -12.71 13.95
N VAL A 10 8.55 -13.27 12.77
CA VAL A 10 9.33 -12.58 11.72
C VAL A 10 8.54 -11.42 11.11
N GLU A 11 7.25 -11.63 10.82
CA GLU A 11 6.35 -10.59 10.29
C GLU A 11 6.26 -9.40 11.26
N GLU A 12 5.99 -9.66 12.55
CA GLU A 12 5.89 -8.61 13.56
C GLU A 12 7.19 -7.81 13.68
N THR A 13 8.34 -8.51 13.66
CA THR A 13 9.67 -7.87 13.71
C THR A 13 9.90 -6.98 12.49
N ALA A 14 9.56 -7.46 11.29
CA ALA A 14 9.71 -6.68 10.07
C ALA A 14 8.80 -5.44 10.06
N LEU A 15 7.54 -5.58 10.47
CA LEU A 15 6.60 -4.46 10.60
C LEU A 15 7.11 -3.42 11.61
N HIS A 16 7.71 -3.85 12.73
CA HIS A 16 8.30 -2.95 13.70
C HIS A 16 9.45 -2.13 13.09
N TRP A 17 10.37 -2.76 12.34
CA TRP A 17 11.46 -2.04 11.67
C TRP A 17 10.95 -1.05 10.62
N LEU A 18 9.98 -1.45 9.80
CA LEU A 18 9.37 -0.58 8.80
C LEU A 18 8.72 0.65 9.44
N ARG A 19 7.97 0.48 10.55
CA ARG A 19 7.44 1.61 11.32
C ARG A 19 8.54 2.55 11.80
N GLY A 20 9.64 1.99 12.33
CA GLY A 20 10.80 2.77 12.79
C GLY A 20 11.46 3.60 11.68
N LEU A 21 11.36 3.14 10.42
CA LEU A 21 11.82 3.86 9.23
C LEU A 21 10.78 4.85 8.67
N GLY A 22 9.62 5.01 9.32
CA GLY A 22 8.56 5.92 8.91
C GLY A 22 7.56 5.33 7.92
N TRP A 23 7.59 4.02 7.65
CA TRP A 23 6.59 3.37 6.82
C TRP A 23 5.27 3.19 7.58
N GLN A 24 4.17 3.52 6.90
CA GLN A 24 2.84 3.27 7.43
C GLN A 24 2.46 1.80 7.22
N VAL A 25 2.16 1.12 8.32
CA VAL A 25 1.62 -0.24 8.31
C VAL A 25 0.09 -0.18 8.27
N LYS A 26 -0.52 -0.91 7.34
CA LYS A 26 -1.97 -1.05 7.19
C LYS A 26 -2.36 -2.52 7.23
N TYR A 27 -3.55 -2.81 7.75
CA TYR A 27 -4.11 -4.16 7.74
C TYR A 27 -4.77 -4.41 6.38
N GLY A 28 -4.34 -5.47 5.69
CA GLY A 28 -4.77 -5.76 4.32
C GLY A 28 -6.29 -5.80 4.12
N PRO A 29 -7.06 -6.45 5.01
CA PRO A 29 -8.51 -6.48 4.94
C PRO A 29 -9.20 -5.12 5.05
N ASP A 30 -8.62 -4.14 5.75
CA ASP A 30 -9.21 -2.79 5.83
C ASP A 30 -9.21 -2.10 4.45
N LEU A 31 -8.24 -2.47 3.60
CA LEU A 31 -8.07 -1.95 2.24
C LEU A 31 -8.87 -2.73 1.19
N ALA A 32 -9.59 -3.80 1.58
CA ALA A 32 -10.28 -4.69 0.66
C ALA A 32 -11.47 -4.02 -0.03
N CYS A 33 -11.86 -4.55 -1.20
CA CYS A 33 -13.02 -4.06 -1.95
C CYS A 33 -14.29 -4.09 -1.08
N GLY A 34 -15.02 -2.96 -1.07
CA GLY A 34 -16.28 -2.81 -0.33
C GLY A 34 -16.13 -2.38 1.13
N MET A 35 -14.91 -2.18 1.62
CA MET A 35 -14.65 -1.66 2.96
C MET A 35 -14.66 -0.11 2.99
N PRO A 36 -14.84 0.52 4.16
CA PRO A 36 -14.82 1.98 4.28
C PRO A 36 -13.49 2.62 3.85
N GLU A 37 -12.36 1.95 4.12
CA GLU A 37 -11.02 2.36 3.69
C GLU A 37 -10.54 1.60 2.43
N ALA A 38 -11.47 1.09 1.61
CA ALA A 38 -11.13 0.32 0.43
C ALA A 38 -10.20 1.10 -0.51
N GLU A 39 -9.02 0.54 -0.75
CA GLU A 39 -8.10 1.00 -1.79
C GLU A 39 -8.03 0.02 -2.96
N ARG A 40 -8.53 -1.21 -2.74
CA ARG A 40 -8.64 -2.27 -3.74
C ARG A 40 -10.01 -2.26 -4.39
N SER A 41 -10.04 -2.58 -5.68
CA SER A 41 -11.26 -2.67 -6.48
C SER A 41 -11.68 -4.10 -6.77
N ASP A 42 -10.74 -5.06 -6.81
CA ASP A 42 -11.03 -6.47 -7.08
C ASP A 42 -11.32 -7.22 -5.77
N PRO A 43 -12.50 -7.85 -5.61
CA PRO A 43 -12.85 -8.63 -4.43
C PRO A 43 -11.92 -9.84 -4.16
N GLY A 44 -11.22 -10.32 -5.19
CA GLY A 44 -10.25 -11.41 -5.13
C GLY A 44 -8.80 -10.95 -4.95
N TYR A 45 -8.55 -9.70 -4.55
CA TYR A 45 -7.22 -9.14 -4.26
C TYR A 45 -6.26 -9.17 -5.46
N ARG A 46 -6.79 -9.12 -6.69
CA ARG A 46 -5.98 -9.15 -7.92
C ARG A 46 -5.38 -7.80 -8.31
N ASP A 47 -5.73 -6.73 -7.61
CA ASP A 47 -5.12 -5.42 -7.83
C ASP A 47 -3.63 -5.48 -7.47
N VAL A 48 -2.78 -5.44 -8.49
CA VAL A 48 -1.31 -5.42 -8.33
C VAL A 48 -0.78 -4.02 -7.99
N ILE A 49 -1.57 -2.98 -8.25
CA ILE A 49 -1.28 -1.58 -7.97
C ILE A 49 -2.48 -0.99 -7.22
N LEU A 50 -2.22 -0.20 -6.18
CA LEU A 50 -3.25 0.62 -5.52
C LEU A 50 -3.32 1.96 -6.25
N GLU A 51 -4.23 2.07 -7.22
CA GLU A 51 -4.26 3.19 -8.18
C GLU A 51 -4.38 4.56 -7.51
N GLY A 52 -5.19 4.67 -6.44
CA GLY A 52 -5.33 5.90 -5.67
C GLY A 52 -4.00 6.37 -5.09
N ARG A 53 -3.25 5.47 -4.44
CA ARG A 53 -1.92 5.80 -3.90
C ARG A 53 -0.92 6.17 -5.00
N LEU A 54 -0.96 5.49 -6.14
CA LEU A 54 -0.09 5.80 -7.27
C LEU A 54 -0.36 7.23 -7.77
N ARG A 55 -1.63 7.57 -8.00
CA ARG A 55 -2.03 8.91 -8.44
C ARG A 55 -1.60 9.99 -7.45
N ASP A 56 -1.85 9.77 -6.16
CA ASP A 56 -1.49 10.73 -5.12
C ASP A 56 0.02 10.90 -5.01
N ALA A 57 0.79 9.81 -5.18
CA ALA A 57 2.25 9.86 -5.22
C ALA A 57 2.77 10.61 -6.46
N LEU A 58 2.19 10.37 -7.64
CA LEU A 58 2.57 11.08 -8.88
C LEU A 58 2.38 12.59 -8.74
N ALA A 59 1.23 13.02 -8.21
CA ALA A 59 0.94 14.43 -7.97
C ALA A 59 1.87 15.05 -6.91
N ARG A 60 2.10 14.35 -5.79
CA ARG A 60 2.98 14.82 -4.71
C ARG A 60 4.43 14.97 -5.14
N LEU A 61 4.93 14.06 -5.97
CA LEU A 61 6.32 14.06 -6.43
C LEU A 61 6.57 15.03 -7.58
N ASN A 62 5.54 15.37 -8.36
CA ASN A 62 5.67 16.18 -9.57
C ASN A 62 4.67 17.36 -9.58
N PRO A 63 4.76 18.29 -8.61
CA PRO A 63 3.76 19.35 -8.44
C PRO A 63 3.69 20.35 -9.62
N GLU A 64 4.76 20.46 -10.40
CA GLU A 64 4.88 21.37 -11.55
C GLU A 64 4.29 20.78 -12.85
N LEU A 65 4.01 19.47 -12.87
CA LEU A 65 3.51 18.83 -14.09
C LEU A 65 2.00 19.07 -14.26
N PRO A 66 1.54 19.27 -15.52
CA PRO A 66 0.12 19.38 -15.79
C PRO A 66 -0.59 18.05 -15.49
N ALA A 67 -1.86 18.14 -15.07
CA ALA A 67 -2.67 16.98 -14.72
C ALA A 67 -2.75 15.92 -15.83
N GLU A 68 -2.70 16.36 -17.09
CA GLU A 68 -2.69 15.47 -18.25
C GLU A 68 -1.43 14.58 -18.27
N ALA A 69 -0.25 15.14 -18.02
CA ALA A 69 1.00 14.36 -17.93
C ALA A 69 0.99 13.37 -16.76
N LEU A 70 0.37 13.72 -15.63
CA LEU A 70 0.20 12.81 -14.50
C LEU A 70 -0.76 11.67 -14.84
N ALA A 71 -1.87 11.99 -15.51
CA ALA A 71 -2.83 11.00 -15.98
C ALA A 71 -2.22 10.06 -17.02
N ASP A 72 -1.34 10.57 -17.88
CA ASP A 72 -0.58 9.77 -18.85
C ASP A 72 0.37 8.81 -18.14
N ALA A 73 1.13 9.28 -17.14
CA ALA A 73 2.04 8.44 -16.35
C ALA A 73 1.33 7.36 -15.52
N GLN A 74 0.06 7.57 -15.18
CA GLN A 74 -0.76 6.55 -14.50
C GLN A 74 -1.21 5.44 -15.47
N ARG A 75 -1.32 5.72 -16.76
CA ARG A 75 -1.66 4.74 -17.79
C ARG A 75 -0.39 3.96 -18.15
N ARG A 76 -0.46 2.63 -18.09
CA ARG A 76 0.64 1.73 -18.46
C ARG A 76 1.01 1.88 -19.93
#